data_AF-A0A2T9YWS0-F1
#
_entry.id   AF-A0A2T9YWS0-F1
#
_cell.length_a   1.000
_cell.length_b   1.000
_cell.length_c   1.000
_cell.angle_alpha   90.00
_cell.angle_beta   90.00
_cell.angle_gamma   90.00
#
_symmetry.space_group_name_H-M   'P 1'
#
loop_
_entity.id
_entity.type
_entity.pdbx_description
1 polymer ?
#
loop_
_entity_poly.entity_id
_entity_poly.type
_entity_poly.pdbx_seq_one_letter_code
_entity_poly.pdbx_strand_id
1 'polypeptide(L)'
;MFYANTQANYPPELIEQARISAIRNVNRRFNYLILAYTFLAGTFIAFGVIACIRYVKFRGYSYFLISAIMSGCFLLYTIYCIAFVIREKNAKISWFKRPTTDPYFIVNGIYPNNDITITTFQQTQPYAYNNTNIQSRPY
;
A
#
# COMPACT_ATOMS: atom_id res chain seq x y z
N MET A 1 7.02 5.39 -23.97
CA MET A 1 8.05 6.33 -23.46
C MET A 1 9.30 5.53 -23.15
N PHE A 2 10.38 5.77 -23.88
CA PHE A 2 11.71 5.30 -23.49
C PHE A 2 12.20 6.21 -22.38
N TYR A 3 12.36 5.68 -21.16
CA TYR A 3 13.08 6.42 -20.12
C TYR A 3 14.55 6.43 -20.52
N ALA A 4 15.12 7.64 -20.68
CA ALA A 4 16.54 7.80 -20.98
C ALA A 4 17.34 7.05 -19.91
N ASN A 5 18.11 6.07 -20.37
CA ASN A 5 18.85 5.15 -19.53
C ASN A 5 20.08 5.87 -18.96
N THR A 6 19.89 6.61 -17.88
CA THR A 6 20.98 7.00 -16.98
C THR A 6 21.12 5.94 -15.89
N GLN A 7 21.20 4.64 -16.25
CA GLN A 7 21.53 3.52 -15.34
C GLN A 7 23.04 3.49 -15.03
N ALA A 8 23.65 4.64 -14.76
CA ALA A 8 25.01 4.67 -14.26
C ALA A 8 24.96 4.28 -12.76
N ASN A 9 25.01 2.97 -12.49
CA ASN A 9 25.33 2.34 -11.21
C ASN A 9 24.85 3.11 -9.97
N TYR A 10 23.55 3.05 -9.66
CA TYR A 10 23.12 3.41 -8.31
C TYR A 10 23.83 2.48 -7.32
N PRO A 11 24.49 2.99 -6.27
CA PRO A 11 25.10 2.14 -5.27
C PRO A 11 24.00 1.28 -4.61
N PRO A 12 24.27 0.00 -4.33
CA PRO A 12 23.27 -0.93 -3.81
C PRO A 12 22.62 -0.41 -2.51
N GLU A 13 23.40 0.28 -1.69
CA GLU A 13 22.94 0.94 -0.46
C GLU A 13 21.83 1.96 -0.72
N LEU A 14 21.95 2.76 -1.79
CA LEU A 14 20.96 3.79 -2.13
C LEU A 14 19.67 3.15 -2.68
N ILE A 15 19.78 2.05 -3.42
CA ILE A 15 18.62 1.28 -3.91
C ILE A 15 17.85 0.68 -2.74
N GLU A 16 18.55 0.13 -1.75
CA GLU A 16 17.92 -0.46 -0.56
C GLU A 16 17.26 0.60 0.33
N GLN A 17 17.95 1.72 0.58
CA GLN A 17 17.38 2.86 1.31
C GLN A 17 16.14 3.42 0.60
N ALA A 18 16.21 3.59 -0.72
CA ALA A 18 15.07 4.02 -1.52
C ALA A 18 13.90 3.04 -1.43
N ARG A 19 14.17 1.73 -1.50
CA ARG A 19 13.15 0.68 -1.33
C ARG A 19 12.44 0.77 0.01
N ILE A 20 13.22 0.89 1.10
CA ILE A 20 12.68 1.02 2.46
C ILE A 20 11.83 2.30 2.57
N SER A 21 12.30 3.41 2.02
CA SER A 21 11.58 4.69 2.05
C SER A 21 10.28 4.66 1.25
N ALA A 22 10.27 4.05 0.06
CA ALA A 22 9.11 3.88 -0.80
C ALA A 22 8.05 2.99 -0.11
N ILE A 23 8.46 1.85 0.45
CA ILE A 23 7.58 0.97 1.21
C ILE A 23 7.00 1.69 2.43
N ARG A 24 7.82 2.46 3.16
CA ARG A 24 7.36 3.24 4.32
C ARG A 24 6.33 4.29 3.91
N ASN A 25 6.54 5.00 2.80
CA ASN A 25 5.61 6.01 2.30
C ASN A 25 4.28 5.37 1.84
N VAL A 26 4.34 4.25 1.11
CA VAL A 26 3.15 3.46 0.75
C VAL A 26 2.40 3.02 2.01
N ASN A 27 3.09 2.42 2.98
CA ASN A 27 2.49 2.03 4.25
C ASN A 27 1.81 3.21 4.95
N ARG A 28 2.48 4.35 5.05
CA ARG A 28 1.93 5.54 5.72
C ARG A 28 0.66 6.04 5.03
N ARG A 29 0.68 6.20 3.71
CA ARG A 29 -0.48 6.67 2.93
C ARG A 29 -1.67 5.72 3.06
N PHE A 30 -1.45 4.42 2.84
CA PHE A 30 -2.51 3.43 2.91
C PHE A 30 -3.02 3.23 4.34
N ASN A 31 -2.16 3.33 5.37
CA ASN A 31 -2.61 3.23 6.76
C ASN A 31 -3.52 4.39 7.16
N TYR A 32 -3.23 5.63 6.73
CA TYR A 32 -4.16 6.76 6.97
C TYR A 32 -5.50 6.55 6.27
N LEU A 33 -5.47 6.03 5.05
CA LEU A 33 -6.69 5.76 4.28
C LEU A 33 -7.52 4.64 4.90
N ILE A 34 -6.88 3.56 5.34
CA ILE A 34 -7.52 2.47 6.11
C ILE A 34 -8.13 3.04 7.40
N LEU A 35 -7.38 3.87 8.14
CA LEU A 35 -7.85 4.47 9.39
C LEU A 35 -9.10 5.33 9.17
N ALA A 36 -9.12 6.14 8.11
CA ALA A 36 -10.27 6.95 7.73
C ALA A 36 -11.50 6.09 7.39
N TYR A 37 -11.33 5.00 6.63
CA TYR A 37 -12.44 4.10 6.33
C TYR A 37 -12.91 3.29 7.54
N THR A 38 -12.01 2.87 8.43
CA THR A 38 -12.42 2.20 9.69
C THR A 38 -13.19 3.15 10.60
N PHE A 39 -12.81 4.42 10.65
CA PHE A 39 -13.57 5.44 11.38
C PHE A 39 -14.98 5.58 10.77
N LEU A 40 -15.06 5.73 9.45
CA LEU A 40 -16.34 5.82 8.74
C LEU A 40 -17.23 4.58 8.98
N ALA A 41 -16.67 3.37 8.91
CA ALA A 41 -17.39 2.14 9.22
C ALA A 41 -17.95 2.16 10.66
N GLY A 42 -17.14 2.61 11.63
CA GLY A 42 -17.58 2.79 13.01
C GLY A 42 -18.78 3.75 13.13
N THR A 43 -18.78 4.86 12.40
CA THR A 43 -19.92 5.80 12.40
C THR A 43 -21.20 5.16 11.86
N PHE A 44 -21.13 4.40 10.76
CA PHE A 44 -22.30 3.71 10.20
C PHE A 44 -22.83 2.60 11.12
N ILE A 45 -21.95 1.89 11.83
CA ILE A 45 -22.36 0.91 12.85
C ILE A 45 -23.12 1.62 13.98
N ALA A 46 -22.60 2.74 14.49
CA ALA A 46 -23.27 3.50 15.54
C ALA A 46 -24.63 4.03 15.09
N PHE A 47 -24.73 4.59 13.87
CA PHE A 47 -26.00 5.03 13.30
C PHE A 47 -26.99 3.88 13.12
N GLY A 48 -26.53 2.73 12.62
CA GLY A 48 -27.36 1.53 12.47
C GLY A 48 -27.91 1.03 13.81
N VAL A 49 -27.08 0.98 14.85
CA VAL A 49 -27.51 0.58 16.20
C VAL A 49 -28.54 1.56 16.77
N ILE A 50 -28.31 2.87 16.64
CA ILE A 50 -29.26 3.90 17.11
C ILE A 50 -30.59 3.79 16.37
N ALA A 51 -30.56 3.59 15.05
CA ALA A 51 -31.76 3.42 14.23
C ALA A 51 -32.55 2.17 14.64
N CYS A 52 -31.88 1.04 14.87
CA CYS A 52 -32.52 -0.19 15.36
C CYS A 52 -33.14 -0.01 16.75
N ILE A 53 -32.43 0.60 17.71
CA ILE A 53 -32.97 0.87 19.06
C ILE A 53 -34.21 1.75 18.96
N ARG A 54 -34.18 2.81 18.14
CA ARG A 54 -35.33 3.69 17.93
C ARG A 54 -36.51 2.98 17.27
N TYR A 55 -36.26 2.13 16.28
CA TYR A 55 -37.30 1.33 15.64
C TYR A 55 -38.04 0.42 16.63
N VAL A 56 -37.31 -0.25 17.53
CA VAL A 56 -37.90 -1.12 18.56
C VAL A 56 -38.69 -0.31 19.60
N LYS A 57 -38.14 0.83 20.06
CA LYS A 57 -38.79 1.66 21.09
C LYS A 57 -40.03 2.41 20.59
N PHE A 58 -40.00 2.93 19.37
CA PHE A 58 -41.04 3.82 18.84
C PHE A 58 -41.96 3.12 17.82
N ARG A 59 -42.18 1.79 17.97
CA ARG A 59 -43.06 0.92 17.14
C ARG A 59 -43.97 1.71 16.18
N GLY A 60 -43.59 1.81 14.91
CA GLY A 60 -44.46 2.39 13.87
C GLY A 60 -43.81 3.34 12.86
N TYR A 61 -42.55 3.75 13.03
CA TYR A 61 -41.90 4.65 12.07
C TYR A 61 -41.05 3.88 11.04
N SER A 62 -41.62 3.69 9.84
CA SER A 62 -40.95 3.08 8.68
C SER A 62 -39.63 3.75 8.30
N TYR A 63 -39.48 5.04 8.62
CA TYR A 63 -38.24 5.81 8.39
C TYR A 63 -37.02 5.23 9.10
N PHE A 64 -37.15 4.70 10.32
CA PHE A 64 -36.00 4.12 11.04
C PHE A 64 -35.53 2.81 10.41
N LEU A 65 -36.46 2.03 9.84
CA LEU A 65 -36.12 0.80 9.11
C LEU A 65 -35.35 1.13 7.83
N ILE A 66 -35.84 2.10 7.04
CA ILE A 66 -35.16 2.57 5.82
C ILE A 66 -33.75 3.10 6.16
N SER A 67 -33.63 3.90 7.22
CA SER A 67 -32.33 4.42 7.68
C SER A 67 -31.37 3.31 8.10
N ALA A 68 -31.86 2.25 8.76
CA ALA A 68 -31.03 1.11 9.15
C ALA A 68 -30.54 0.32 7.92
N ILE A 69 -31.42 0.08 6.94
CA ILE A 69 -31.06 -0.60 5.68
C ILE A 69 -30.02 0.22 4.90
N MET A 70 -30.24 1.54 4.73
CA MET A 70 -29.29 2.42 4.05
C MET A 70 -27.93 2.43 4.76
N SER A 71 -27.91 2.51 6.10
CA SER A 71 -26.68 2.44 6.88
C SER A 71 -25.96 1.11 6.67
N GLY A 72 -26.70 -0.01 6.57
CA GLY A 72 -26.15 -1.32 6.23
C GLY A 72 -25.52 -1.37 4.85
N CYS A 73 -26.18 -0.81 3.82
CA CYS A 73 -25.63 -0.72 2.47
C CYS A 73 -24.33 0.09 2.43
N PHE A 74 -24.30 1.26 3.09
CA PHE A 74 -23.08 2.07 3.18
C PHE A 74 -21.97 1.39 3.97
N LEU A 75 -22.31 0.63 5.02
CA LEU A 75 -21.34 -0.16 5.78
C LEU A 75 -20.69 -1.23 4.89
N LEU A 76 -21.49 -2.00 4.14
CA LEU A 76 -20.98 -3.01 3.20
C LEU A 76 -20.07 -2.38 2.14
N TYR A 77 -20.47 -1.24 1.57
CA TYR A 77 -19.65 -0.51 0.62
C TYR A 77 -18.33 -0.04 1.24
N THR A 78 -18.37 0.46 2.48
CA THR A 78 -17.16 0.89 3.21
C THR A 78 -16.22 -0.29 3.47
N ILE A 79 -16.74 -1.46 3.84
CA ILE A 79 -15.96 -2.69 4.01
C ILE A 79 -15.31 -3.11 2.67
N TYR A 80 -16.05 -3.03 1.57
CA TYR A 80 -15.50 -3.29 0.23
C TYR A 80 -14.33 -2.34 -0.10
N CYS A 81 -14.47 -1.04 0.18
CA CYS A 81 -13.39 -0.08 0.00
C CYS A 81 -12.15 -0.43 0.84
N ILE A 82 -12.32 -0.80 2.12
CA ILE A 82 -11.20 -1.24 2.98
C ILE A 82 -10.47 -2.44 2.37
N ALA A 83 -11.23 -3.46 1.93
CA ALA A 83 -10.65 -4.66 1.32
C ALA A 83 -9.89 -4.33 0.03
N PHE A 84 -10.46 -3.47 -0.82
CA PHE A 84 -9.82 -3.00 -2.04
C PHE A 84 -8.49 -2.28 -1.76
N VAL A 85 -8.49 -1.38 -0.78
CA VAL A 85 -7.31 -0.61 -0.34
C VAL A 85 -6.22 -1.52 0.21
N ILE A 86 -6.57 -2.53 1.00
CA ILE A 86 -5.61 -3.53 1.50
C ILE A 86 -5.00 -4.32 0.34
N ARG A 87 -5.83 -4.74 -0.63
CA ARG A 87 -5.35 -5.46 -1.82
C ARG A 87 -4.35 -4.62 -2.61
N GLU A 88 -4.67 -3.35 -2.83
CA GLU A 88 -3.82 -2.43 -3.58
C GLU A 88 -2.52 -2.10 -2.83
N LYS A 89 -2.59 -1.91 -1.51
CA LYS A 89 -1.41 -1.76 -0.63
C LYS A 89 -0.47 -2.96 -0.78
N ASN A 90 -1.00 -4.17 -0.70
CA ASN A 90 -0.21 -5.39 -0.79
C ASN A 90 0.40 -5.58 -2.19
N ALA A 91 -0.36 -5.27 -3.25
CA ALA A 91 0.15 -5.27 -4.62
C ALA A 91 1.33 -4.30 -4.77
N LYS A 92 1.19 -3.05 -4.32
CA LYS A 92 2.25 -2.03 -4.35
C LYS A 92 3.50 -2.46 -3.57
N ILE A 93 3.33 -2.96 -2.34
CA ILE A 93 4.45 -3.44 -1.51
C ILE A 93 5.15 -4.63 -2.17
N SER A 94 4.39 -5.60 -2.69
CA SER A 94 4.96 -6.76 -3.37
C SER A 94 5.79 -6.36 -4.60
N TRP A 95 5.35 -5.34 -5.33
CA TRP A 95 6.06 -4.83 -6.50
C TRP A 95 7.40 -4.20 -6.12
N PHE A 96 7.45 -3.35 -5.08
CA PHE A 96 8.71 -2.79 -4.56
C PHE A 96 9.63 -3.85 -3.95
N LYS A 97 9.10 -4.99 -3.50
CA LYS A 97 9.90 -6.10 -2.97
C LYS A 97 10.54 -6.97 -4.06
N ARG A 98 10.07 -6.93 -5.31
CA ARG A 98 10.63 -7.77 -6.38
C ARG A 98 12.11 -7.39 -6.63
N PRO A 99 13.03 -8.37 -6.70
CA PRO A 99 14.45 -8.10 -6.96
C PRO A 99 14.68 -7.65 -8.41
N THR A 100 13.72 -7.92 -9.30
CA THR A 100 13.78 -7.59 -10.73
C THR A 100 13.22 -6.20 -11.07
N THR A 101 12.71 -5.46 -10.09
CA THR A 101 12.21 -4.10 -10.27
C THR A 101 13.37 -3.16 -10.57
N ASP A 102 13.30 -2.43 -11.68
CA ASP A 102 14.37 -1.52 -12.10
C ASP A 102 14.64 -0.46 -10.99
N PRO A 103 15.90 -0.31 -10.55
CA PRO A 103 16.32 0.66 -9.54
C PRO A 103 15.79 2.07 -9.77
N TYR A 104 15.64 2.50 -11.03
CA TYR A 104 15.10 3.81 -11.38
C TYR A 104 13.72 4.07 -10.76
N PHE A 105 12.81 3.10 -10.80
CA PHE A 105 11.48 3.30 -10.24
C PHE A 105 11.46 3.25 -8.72
N ILE A 106 12.39 2.51 -8.11
CA ILE A 106 12.53 2.41 -6.65
C ILE A 106 13.06 3.75 -6.11
N VAL A 107 14.12 4.28 -6.71
CA VAL A 107 14.76 5.55 -6.31
C VAL A 107 13.81 6.72 -6.47
N ASN A 108 13.05 6.76 -7.57
CA ASN A 108 12.11 7.85 -7.82
C ASN A 108 10.72 7.63 -7.17
N GLY A 109 10.47 6.48 -6.52
CA GLY A 109 9.18 6.16 -5.91
C GLY A 109 8.01 6.10 -6.90
N ILE A 110 8.28 5.82 -8.17
CA ILE A 110 7.28 5.77 -9.23
C ILE A 110 6.65 4.37 -9.24
N TYR A 111 5.33 4.30 -9.03
CA TYR A 111 4.56 3.09 -9.22
C TYR A 111 3.77 3.19 -10.53
N PRO A 112 3.96 2.26 -11.50
CA PRO A 112 3.17 2.26 -12.73
C PRO A 112 1.69 2.01 -12.39
N ASN A 113 0.81 2.93 -12.77
CA ASN A 113 -0.63 2.80 -12.47
C ASN A 113 -1.34 1.75 -13.35
N ASN A 114 -0.68 1.18 -14.34
CA ASN A 114 -1.27 0.28 -15.35
C ASN A 114 -0.38 -0.96 -15.56
N ASP A 115 -0.94 -2.05 -16.10
CA ASP A 115 -0.28 -3.31 -16.56
C ASP A 115 0.76 -3.10 -17.67
N ILE A 116 1.54 -2.03 -17.59
CA ILE A 116 2.69 -1.81 -18.44
C ILE A 116 3.70 -2.87 -18.00
N THR A 117 3.97 -3.81 -18.90
CA THR A 117 5.03 -4.79 -18.75
C THR A 117 6.35 -4.02 -18.74
N ILE A 118 6.76 -3.57 -17.55
CA ILE A 118 8.10 -3.03 -17.36
C ILE A 118 9.02 -4.20 -17.62
N THR A 119 9.79 -4.13 -18.71
CA THR A 119 10.88 -5.06 -18.98
C THR A 119 11.82 -5.01 -17.80
N THR A 120 11.63 -5.96 -16.89
CA THR A 120 12.52 -6.20 -15.77
C THR A 120 13.84 -6.66 -16.36
N PHE A 121 14.85 -5.79 -16.35
CA PHE A 121 16.19 -6.21 -16.72
C PHE A 121 16.62 -7.27 -15.70
N GLN A 122 16.95 -8.48 -16.18
CA GLN A 122 17.67 -9.44 -15.36
C GLN A 122 18.97 -8.74 -14.95
N GLN A 123 19.09 -8.39 -13.68
CA GLN A 123 20.41 -8.16 -13.10
C GLN A 123 21.16 -9.48 -13.21
N THR A 124 21.95 -9.65 -14.25
CA THR A 124 23.06 -10.60 -14.23
C THR A 124 23.91 -10.16 -13.04
N GLN A 125 23.90 -10.93 -11.96
CA GLN A 125 24.79 -10.72 -10.82
C GLN A 125 26.20 -11.13 -11.27
N PRO A 126 27.23 -10.29 -11.14
CA PRO A 126 28.57 -10.81 -10.96
C PRO A 126 29.23 -10.03 -9.82
N TYR A 127 28.90 -10.37 -8.58
CA TYR A 127 29.72 -9.95 -7.45
C TYR A 127 30.05 -11.18 -6.62
N ALA A 128 31.11 -11.86 -7.08
CA ALA A 128 31.93 -12.69 -6.22
C ALA A 128 32.43 -11.77 -5.08
N TYR A 129 31.99 -12.06 -3.88
CA TYR A 129 32.41 -11.40 -2.65
C TYR A 129 33.87 -11.79 -2.39
N ASN A 130 34.81 -11.04 -2.96
CA ASN A 130 36.23 -11.25 -2.70
C ASN A 130 36.56 -10.57 -1.37
N ASN A 131 36.43 -11.33 -0.29
CA ASN A 131 36.79 -10.95 1.06
C ASN A 131 38.32 -10.96 1.20
N THR A 132 39.01 -10.05 0.51
CA THR A 132 40.44 -9.81 0.73
C THR A 132 40.57 -8.85 1.90
N ASN A 133 40.60 -9.41 3.11
CA ASN A 133 41.11 -8.73 4.29
C ASN A 133 42.52 -8.20 3.96
N ILE A 134 42.61 -6.89 3.74
CA ILE A 134 43.88 -6.19 3.66
C ILE A 134 44.46 -6.19 5.07
N GLN A 135 45.53 -6.96 5.19
CA GLN A 135 46.44 -7.13 6.29
C GLN A 135 47.15 -5.81 6.65
N SER A 136 47.58 -5.70 7.91
CA SER A 136 48.64 -4.83 8.46
C SER A 136 48.30 -3.41 8.93
N ARG A 137 48.36 -3.22 10.26
CA ARG A 137 49.14 -2.12 10.85
C ARG A 137 49.93 -2.65 12.05
N PRO A 138 51.27 -2.48 12.09
CA PRO A 138 52.08 -2.65 13.28
C PRO A 138 52.01 -1.37 14.11
N TYR A 139 51.99 -1.50 15.44
CA TYR A 139 52.81 -0.79 16.43
C TYR A 139 52.56 -1.45 17.79
#